data_AF-A0A453C1Z5-F1
#
_entry.id   AF-A0A453C1Z5-F1
#
_cell.length_a   1.000
_cell.length_b   1.000
_cell.length_c   1.000
_cell.angle_alpha   90.00
_cell.angle_beta   90.00
_cell.angle_gamma   90.00
#
_symmetry.space_group_name_H-M   'P 1'
#
loop_
_entity.id
_entity.type
_entity.pdbx_description
1 polymer ?
#
loop_
_entity_poly.entity_id
_entity_poly.type
_entity_poly.pdbx_seq_one_letter_code
_entity_poly.pdbx_strand_id
1 'polypeptide(L)'
;MHLITLFTKIIGVVTIALVSIVSILGLICLSRAVYFQLWINRRGYQRLNYFNGPWLTRITLVLVAFWWGIGEVLRLTFVNGEGRFTSDQMWQANVCKFYIISNLGFAEPGLFLLLAFLLSAALQKQELGTLNRKWNQKTIRAMFIICLPSFVWEACVVFIGPRVASDDGQTSNLGKFWYSASTVHNGNVTCTYPLLSSIFLGAFYIILAIYVMFVGGQMLSLVINKGLRRRIYMLIFATMILLPRATLLGLSIVSWPGETAHETLVFTSFLVLMLAAMAGIVILVYFPVADAFAIVDQGNIEMQADQETIL
;
A
#
# COMPACT_ATOMS: atom_id res chain seq x y z
N MET A 1 8.69 23.10 24.23
CA MET A 1 7.86 23.56 23.10
C MET A 1 8.65 23.62 21.78
N HIS A 2 9.78 24.34 21.72
CA HIS A 2 10.59 24.51 20.48
C HIS A 2 11.20 23.21 19.89
N LEU A 3 11.51 22.21 20.74
CA LEU A 3 12.07 20.93 20.30
C LEU A 3 11.01 20.03 19.61
N ILE A 4 9.79 20.01 20.14
CA ILE A 4 8.67 19.20 19.63
C ILE A 4 8.19 19.74 18.28
N THR A 5 8.10 21.06 18.15
CA THR A 5 7.76 21.70 16.87
C THR A 5 8.82 21.43 15.81
N LEU A 6 10.10 21.47 16.17
CA LEU A 6 11.20 21.16 15.26
C LEU A 6 11.19 19.67 14.86
N PHE A 7 10.95 18.77 15.81
CA PHE A 7 10.82 17.33 15.55
C PHE A 7 9.67 17.02 14.57
N THR A 8 8.48 17.59 14.80
CA THR A 8 7.31 17.40 13.94
C THR A 8 7.55 17.95 12.52
N LYS A 9 8.27 19.08 12.40
CA LYS A 9 8.69 19.63 11.10
C LYS A 9 9.63 18.69 10.36
N ILE A 10 10.65 18.15 11.05
CA ILE A 10 11.59 17.21 10.45
C ILE A 10 10.85 15.97 9.95
N ILE A 11 9.96 15.40 10.77
CA ILE A 11 9.13 14.25 10.38
C ILE A 11 8.32 14.57 9.12
N GLY A 12 7.63 15.71 9.10
CA GLY A 12 6.82 16.11 7.94
C GLY A 12 7.63 16.21 6.65
N VAL A 13 8.79 16.88 6.69
CA VAL A 13 9.69 17.02 5.54
C VAL A 13 10.22 15.67 5.08
N VAL A 14 10.66 14.82 6.02
CA VAL A 14 11.16 13.47 5.72
C VAL A 14 10.06 12.62 5.10
N THR A 15 8.83 12.66 5.60
CA THR A 15 7.71 11.93 5.02
C THR A 15 7.43 12.38 3.59
N ILE A 16 7.35 13.68 3.33
CA ILE A 16 7.12 14.22 1.97
C ILE A 16 8.24 13.78 1.02
N ALA A 17 9.51 13.88 1.46
CA ALA A 17 10.65 13.45 0.67
C ALA A 17 10.58 11.94 0.35
N LEU A 18 10.30 11.09 1.34
CA LEU A 18 10.18 9.65 1.13
C LEU A 18 9.02 9.28 0.19
N VAL A 19 7.85 9.89 0.36
CA VAL A 19 6.69 9.69 -0.55
C VAL A 19 7.05 10.11 -1.97
N SER A 20 7.77 11.22 -2.15
CA SER A 20 8.20 11.69 -3.46
C SER A 20 9.15 10.69 -4.14
N ILE A 21 10.12 10.14 -3.40
CA ILE A 21 11.07 9.13 -3.91
C ILE A 21 10.34 7.87 -4.36
N VAL A 22 9.44 7.33 -3.52
CA VAL A 22 8.66 6.13 -3.87
C VAL A 22 7.73 6.39 -5.05
N SER A 23 7.13 7.58 -5.13
CA SER A 23 6.28 7.97 -6.25
C SER A 23 7.07 8.06 -7.56
N ILE A 24 8.25 8.68 -7.55
CA ILE A 24 9.14 8.76 -8.71
C ILE A 24 9.56 7.34 -9.15
N LEU A 25 9.97 6.49 -8.21
CA LEU A 25 10.31 5.09 -8.50
C LEU A 25 9.11 4.34 -9.11
N GLY A 26 7.91 4.53 -8.56
CA GLY A 26 6.67 3.98 -9.08
C GLY A 26 6.39 4.42 -10.53
N LEU A 27 6.58 5.70 -10.84
CA LEU A 27 6.40 6.26 -12.18
C LEU A 27 7.45 5.72 -13.18
N ILE A 28 8.71 5.56 -12.76
CA ILE A 28 9.75 4.94 -13.60
C ILE A 28 9.37 3.48 -13.90
N CYS A 29 8.93 2.73 -12.88
CA CYS A 29 8.47 1.35 -13.07
C CYS A 29 7.24 1.27 -13.99
N LEU A 30 6.28 2.19 -13.84
CA LEU A 30 5.08 2.27 -14.65
C LEU A 30 5.42 2.57 -16.12
N SER A 31 6.25 3.59 -16.37
CA SER A 31 6.66 3.98 -17.72
C SER A 31 7.42 2.85 -18.44
N ARG A 32 8.34 2.17 -17.75
CA ARG A 32 9.04 1.00 -18.31
C ARG A 32 8.08 -0.15 -18.62
N ALA A 33 7.12 -0.44 -17.74
CA ALA A 33 6.13 -1.48 -17.96
C ALA A 33 5.23 -1.17 -19.17
N VAL A 34 4.77 0.07 -19.30
CA VAL A 34 3.95 0.53 -20.44
C VAL A 34 4.76 0.56 -21.73
N TYR A 35 6.01 1.03 -21.70
CA TYR A 35 6.89 1.05 -22.85
C TYR A 35 7.13 -0.37 -23.39
N PHE A 36 7.44 -1.32 -22.51
CA PHE A 36 7.60 -2.73 -22.86
C PHE A 36 6.33 -3.29 -23.51
N GLN A 37 5.17 -2.94 -22.99
CA GLN A 37 3.88 -3.36 -23.54
C GLN A 37 3.61 -2.82 -24.95
N LEU A 38 3.86 -1.52 -25.15
CA LEU A 38 3.72 -0.89 -26.47
C LEU A 38 4.70 -1.50 -27.48
N TRP A 39 5.91 -1.82 -27.03
CA TRP A 39 6.93 -2.44 -27.86
C TRP A 39 6.53 -3.85 -28.32
N ILE A 40 6.01 -4.70 -27.42
CA ILE A 40 5.50 -6.04 -27.77
C ILE A 40 4.33 -5.94 -28.76
N ASN A 41 3.34 -5.09 -28.47
CA ASN A 41 2.17 -4.94 -29.33
C ASN A 41 2.54 -4.48 -30.75
N ARG A 42 3.56 -3.63 -30.89
CA ARG A 42 4.03 -3.15 -32.20
C ARG A 42 4.82 -4.20 -32.97
N ARG A 43 5.59 -5.06 -32.31
CA ARG A 43 6.47 -6.05 -32.98
C ARG A 43 5.86 -7.44 -33.13
N GLY A 44 4.65 -7.69 -32.61
CA GLY A 44 3.90 -8.92 -32.86
C GLY A 44 4.48 -10.19 -32.24
N TYR A 45 5.38 -10.09 -31.26
CA TYR A 45 5.98 -11.25 -30.61
C TYR A 45 4.97 -11.99 -29.71
N GLN A 46 4.24 -12.95 -30.28
CA GLN A 46 3.24 -13.76 -29.58
C GLN A 46 3.82 -14.53 -28.39
N ARG A 47 5.11 -14.93 -28.45
CA ARG A 47 5.81 -15.67 -27.39
C ARG A 47 6.05 -14.83 -26.12
N LEU A 48 6.17 -13.50 -26.26
CA LEU A 48 6.33 -12.56 -25.14
C LEU A 48 5.00 -12.11 -24.53
N ASN A 49 3.87 -12.36 -25.21
CA ASN A 49 2.54 -12.19 -24.65
C ASN A 49 2.32 -13.11 -23.41
N TYR A 50 3.14 -14.15 -23.24
CA TYR A 50 3.25 -14.99 -22.03
C TYR A 50 3.70 -14.21 -20.77
N PHE A 51 4.50 -13.15 -20.91
CA PHE A 51 4.88 -12.26 -19.81
C PHE A 51 3.81 -11.21 -19.46
N ASN A 52 2.77 -11.13 -20.30
CA ASN A 52 1.68 -10.16 -20.24
C ASN A 52 0.54 -10.54 -19.27
N GLY A 53 0.73 -11.59 -18.45
CA GLY A 53 -0.29 -12.12 -17.56
C GLY A 53 -0.82 -11.07 -16.57
N PRO A 54 -0.01 -10.56 -15.60
CA PRO A 54 -0.48 -9.67 -14.53
C PRO A 54 -0.07 -8.19 -14.66
N TRP A 55 0.06 -7.64 -15.88
CA TRP A 55 0.50 -6.25 -16.07
C TRP A 55 -0.50 -5.22 -15.51
N LEU A 56 -1.79 -5.44 -15.70
CA LEU A 56 -2.85 -4.52 -15.26
C LEU A 56 -2.95 -4.47 -13.72
N THR A 57 -2.75 -5.60 -13.06
CA THR A 57 -2.70 -5.68 -11.59
C THR A 57 -1.47 -4.96 -11.02
N ARG A 58 -0.32 -4.99 -11.72
CA ARG A 58 0.88 -4.22 -11.34
C ARG A 58 0.67 -2.72 -11.46
N ILE A 59 0.04 -2.27 -12.55
CA ILE A 59 -0.34 -0.85 -12.71
C ILE A 59 -1.29 -0.44 -11.59
N THR A 60 -2.29 -1.26 -11.30
CA THR A 60 -3.24 -1.00 -10.22
C THR A 60 -2.53 -0.88 -8.86
N LEU A 61 -1.55 -1.75 -8.57
CA LEU A 61 -0.73 -1.65 -7.35
C LEU A 61 -0.03 -0.29 -7.23
N VAL A 62 0.62 0.16 -8.30
CA VAL A 62 1.32 1.46 -8.32
C VAL A 62 0.33 2.62 -8.15
N LEU A 63 -0.83 2.57 -8.80
CA LEU A 63 -1.87 3.60 -8.67
C LEU A 63 -2.44 3.68 -7.25
N VAL A 64 -2.72 2.53 -6.61
CA VAL A 64 -3.19 2.50 -5.22
C VAL A 64 -2.09 2.98 -4.26
N ALA A 65 -0.82 2.66 -4.52
CA ALA A 65 0.31 3.17 -3.73
C ALA A 65 0.45 4.69 -3.84
N PHE A 66 0.27 5.23 -5.06
CA PHE A 66 0.27 6.67 -5.30
C PHE A 66 -0.91 7.36 -4.59
N TRP A 67 -2.11 6.77 -4.67
CA TRP A 67 -3.29 7.25 -3.97
C TRP A 67 -3.08 7.30 -2.45
N TRP A 68 -2.53 6.23 -1.89
CA TRP A 68 -2.15 6.17 -0.48
C TRP A 68 -1.15 7.28 -0.10
N GLY A 69 -0.10 7.47 -0.92
CA GLY A 69 0.91 8.51 -0.71
C GLY A 69 0.36 9.93 -0.77
N ILE A 70 -0.58 10.21 -1.68
CA ILE A 70 -1.31 11.49 -1.72
C ILE A 70 -2.04 11.70 -0.39
N GLY A 71 -2.73 10.68 0.13
CA GLY A 71 -3.42 10.76 1.42
C GLY A 71 -2.50 11.19 2.56
N GLU A 72 -1.27 10.64 2.63
CA GLU A 72 -0.27 11.00 3.64
C GLU A 72 0.19 12.46 3.52
N VAL A 73 0.43 12.93 2.28
CA VAL A 73 0.83 14.32 2.03
C VAL A 73 -0.31 15.28 2.38
N LEU A 74 -1.56 14.95 2.02
CA LEU A 74 -2.73 15.74 2.38
C LEU A 74 -2.89 15.84 3.91
N ARG A 75 -2.76 14.71 4.64
CA ARG A 75 -2.81 14.69 6.10
C ARG A 75 -1.77 15.64 6.69
N LEU A 76 -0.52 15.55 6.28
CA LEU A 76 0.57 16.37 6.82
C LEU A 76 0.43 17.86 6.46
N THR A 77 0.08 18.16 5.21
CA THR A 77 0.00 19.53 4.71
C THR A 77 -1.13 20.32 5.37
N PHE A 78 -2.28 19.67 5.60
CA PHE A 78 -3.48 20.36 6.08
C PHE A 78 -3.68 20.31 7.60
N VAL A 79 -3.02 19.38 8.29
CA VAL A 79 -3.23 19.14 9.74
C VAL A 79 -2.01 19.52 10.57
N ASN A 80 -0.78 19.25 10.08
CA ASN A 80 0.46 19.41 10.87
C ASN A 80 1.42 20.51 10.35
N GLY A 81 1.10 21.22 9.28
CA GLY A 81 1.97 22.23 8.65
C GLY A 81 1.73 23.67 9.12
N GLU A 82 2.80 24.47 9.22
CA GLU A 82 2.75 25.95 9.39
C GLU A 82 2.04 26.65 8.22
N GLY A 83 1.85 25.97 7.09
CA GLY A 83 0.95 26.38 6.02
C GLY A 83 -0.50 26.06 6.36
N ARG A 84 -1.06 26.73 7.38
CA ARG A 84 -2.51 26.78 7.63
C ARG A 84 -3.21 27.50 6.46
N PHE A 85 -3.25 26.88 5.29
CA PHE A 85 -3.96 27.43 4.13
C PHE A 85 -5.46 27.60 4.41
N THR A 86 -5.99 26.83 5.36
CA THR A 86 -7.35 26.96 5.88
C THR A 86 -7.29 27.07 7.41
N SER A 87 -7.72 28.20 7.97
CA SER A 87 -7.82 28.37 9.44
C SER A 87 -9.07 27.68 10.03
N ASP A 88 -9.88 27.02 9.20
CA ASP A 88 -11.14 26.42 9.63
C ASP A 88 -10.94 25.01 10.19
N GLN A 89 -11.20 24.89 11.48
CA GLN A 89 -11.16 23.66 12.26
C GLN A 89 -12.12 22.58 11.71
N MET A 90 -13.25 22.97 11.11
CA MET A 90 -14.18 22.02 10.49
C MET A 90 -13.57 21.34 9.27
N TRP A 91 -12.82 22.11 8.48
CA TRP A 91 -12.20 21.60 7.27
C TRP A 91 -11.07 20.60 7.61
N GLN A 92 -10.26 20.90 8.63
CA GLN A 92 -9.23 19.99 9.14
C GLN A 92 -9.82 18.66 9.65
N ALA A 93 -10.93 18.72 10.41
CA ALA A 93 -11.61 17.53 10.88
C ALA A 93 -12.12 16.68 9.70
N ASN A 94 -12.68 17.32 8.66
CA ASN A 94 -13.15 16.61 7.47
C ASN A 94 -12.01 15.97 6.66
N VAL A 95 -10.84 16.60 6.60
CA VAL A 95 -9.64 16.00 6.00
C VAL A 95 -9.21 14.74 6.75
N CYS A 96 -9.19 14.76 8.09
CA CYS A 96 -8.88 13.57 8.89
C CYS A 96 -9.86 12.42 8.65
N LYS A 97 -11.17 12.73 8.58
CA LYS A 97 -12.22 11.76 8.27
C LYS A 97 -12.02 11.14 6.89
N PHE A 98 -11.80 11.99 5.88
CA PHE A 98 -11.55 11.54 4.51
C PHE A 98 -10.27 10.69 4.42
N TYR A 99 -9.21 11.09 5.12
CA TYR A 99 -7.97 10.35 5.18
C TYR A 99 -8.16 8.94 5.76
N ILE A 100 -8.90 8.78 6.85
CA ILE A 100 -9.20 7.45 7.41
C ILE A 100 -9.98 6.59 6.40
N ILE A 101 -11.06 7.13 5.83
CA ILE A 101 -11.89 6.38 4.88
C ILE A 101 -11.10 5.98 3.62
N SER A 102 -10.29 6.90 3.09
CA SER A 102 -9.53 6.69 1.87
C SER A 102 -8.30 5.80 2.09
N ASN A 103 -7.45 6.12 3.07
CA ASN A 103 -6.20 5.38 3.29
C ASN A 103 -6.46 4.07 4.03
N LEU A 104 -7.08 4.10 5.22
CA LEU A 104 -7.31 2.89 6.02
C LEU A 104 -8.43 2.02 5.42
N GLY A 105 -9.50 2.64 4.90
CA GLY A 105 -10.65 1.92 4.37
C GLY A 105 -10.46 1.32 2.98
N PHE A 106 -9.59 1.91 2.15
CA PHE A 106 -9.44 1.47 0.75
C PHE A 106 -7.97 1.24 0.34
N ALA A 107 -7.10 2.24 0.48
CA ALA A 107 -5.78 2.18 -0.12
C ALA A 107 -4.89 1.10 0.54
N GLU A 108 -4.91 1.03 1.86
CA GLU A 108 -4.21 0.03 2.65
C GLU A 108 -4.68 -1.40 2.36
N PRO A 109 -5.96 -1.77 2.60
CA PRO A 109 -6.44 -3.12 2.29
C PRO A 109 -6.26 -3.45 0.81
N GLY A 110 -6.38 -2.44 -0.08
CA GLY A 110 -6.12 -2.57 -1.50
C GLY A 110 -4.69 -2.96 -1.84
N LEU A 111 -3.70 -2.29 -1.25
CA LEU A 111 -2.28 -2.63 -1.43
C LEU A 111 -2.00 -4.08 -1.03
N PHE A 112 -2.51 -4.51 0.11
CA PHE A 112 -2.28 -5.88 0.60
C PHE A 112 -2.96 -6.94 -0.26
N LEU A 113 -4.22 -6.71 -0.65
CA LEU A 113 -4.91 -7.63 -1.54
C LEU A 113 -4.20 -7.75 -2.89
N LEU A 114 -3.74 -6.62 -3.44
CA LEU A 114 -2.98 -6.62 -4.70
C LEU A 114 -1.64 -7.36 -4.55
N LEU A 115 -0.94 -7.19 -3.42
CA LEU A 115 0.27 -7.95 -3.11
C LEU A 115 -0.02 -9.46 -3.04
N ALA A 116 -1.06 -9.87 -2.30
CA ALA A 116 -1.46 -11.27 -2.16
C ALA A 116 -1.90 -11.87 -3.51
N PHE A 117 -2.69 -11.15 -4.30
CA PHE A 117 -3.10 -11.61 -5.62
C PHE A 117 -1.95 -11.70 -6.61
N LEU A 118 -1.01 -10.74 -6.60
CA LEU A 118 0.17 -10.78 -7.45
C LEU A 118 1.12 -11.92 -7.05
N LEU A 119 1.22 -12.23 -5.75
CA LEU A 119 1.87 -13.45 -5.28
C LEU A 119 1.16 -14.67 -5.84
N SER A 120 -0.16 -14.82 -5.64
CA SER A 120 -0.93 -15.94 -6.19
C SER A 120 -0.83 -16.05 -7.71
N ALA A 121 -0.73 -14.93 -8.44
CA ALA A 121 -0.51 -14.90 -9.88
C ALA A 121 0.86 -15.44 -10.27
N ALA A 122 1.91 -15.02 -9.54
CA ALA A 122 3.26 -15.51 -9.75
C ALA A 122 3.35 -17.02 -9.51
N LEU A 123 2.55 -17.54 -8.57
CA LEU A 123 2.44 -18.95 -8.25
C LEU A 123 1.64 -19.75 -9.30
N GLN A 124 0.43 -19.28 -9.66
CA GLN A 124 -0.41 -19.96 -10.66
C GLN A 124 0.23 -20.03 -12.05
N LYS A 125 1.09 -19.05 -12.40
CA LYS A 125 1.85 -19.08 -13.65
C LYS A 125 2.72 -20.33 -13.79
N GLN A 126 3.15 -20.89 -12.67
CA GLN A 126 4.04 -22.06 -12.65
C GLN A 126 3.29 -23.37 -12.92
N GLU A 127 2.03 -23.50 -12.49
CA GLU A 127 1.30 -24.77 -12.59
C GLU A 127 0.41 -24.89 -13.85
N LEU A 128 -0.22 -23.82 -14.33
CA LEU A 128 -1.34 -23.91 -15.29
C LEU A 128 -1.11 -23.19 -16.64
N GLY A 129 0.11 -22.73 -16.91
CA GLY A 129 0.38 -21.97 -18.14
C GLY A 129 -0.26 -20.56 -18.13
N THR A 130 -0.17 -19.84 -19.25
CA THR A 130 -0.43 -18.38 -19.35
C THR A 130 -1.68 -17.88 -18.63
N LEU A 131 -1.51 -17.02 -17.62
CA LEU A 131 -2.63 -16.26 -17.04
C LEU A 131 -3.22 -15.31 -18.10
N ASN A 132 -4.53 -15.43 -18.32
CA ASN A 132 -5.27 -14.69 -19.34
C ASN A 132 -5.70 -13.29 -18.85
N ARG A 133 -5.91 -12.33 -19.77
CA ARG A 133 -6.46 -10.98 -19.51
C ARG A 133 -7.75 -10.98 -18.69
N LYS A 134 -8.59 -12.02 -18.84
CA LYS A 134 -9.81 -12.22 -18.04
C LYS A 134 -9.51 -12.39 -16.54
N TRP A 135 -8.38 -13.00 -16.18
CA TRP A 135 -7.95 -13.16 -14.80
C TRP A 135 -7.62 -11.79 -14.17
N ASN A 136 -6.87 -10.92 -14.86
CA ASN A 136 -6.57 -9.57 -14.37
C ASN A 136 -7.81 -8.75 -14.03
N GLN A 137 -8.78 -8.74 -14.96
CA GLN A 137 -10.01 -8.00 -14.75
C GLN A 137 -10.81 -8.57 -13.58
N LYS A 138 -10.84 -9.91 -13.45
CA LYS A 138 -11.46 -10.58 -12.30
C LYS A 138 -10.77 -10.21 -10.99
N THR A 139 -9.44 -10.18 -10.97
CA THR A 139 -8.63 -9.84 -9.79
C THR A 139 -8.85 -8.39 -9.35
N ILE A 140 -8.82 -7.44 -10.29
CA ILE A 140 -9.08 -6.02 -9.98
C ILE A 140 -10.50 -5.85 -9.45
N ARG A 141 -11.50 -6.45 -10.12
CA ARG A 141 -12.88 -6.42 -9.65
C ARG A 141 -13.03 -7.06 -8.27
N ALA A 142 -12.36 -8.17 -8.01
CA ALA A 142 -12.36 -8.83 -6.72
C ALA A 142 -11.73 -7.95 -5.63
N MET A 143 -10.62 -7.28 -5.93
CA MET A 143 -10.00 -6.31 -5.01
C MET A 143 -10.97 -5.19 -4.63
N PHE A 144 -11.65 -4.56 -5.61
CA PHE A 144 -12.64 -3.53 -5.30
C PHE A 144 -13.80 -4.06 -4.45
N ILE A 145 -14.31 -5.26 -4.75
CA ILE A 145 -15.41 -5.88 -3.98
C ILE A 145 -14.97 -6.21 -2.56
N ILE A 146 -13.76 -6.73 -2.35
CA ILE A 146 -13.26 -7.12 -1.02
C ILE A 146 -12.86 -5.88 -0.20
N CYS A 147 -12.41 -4.80 -0.83
CA CYS A 147 -12.18 -3.52 -0.16
C CYS A 147 -13.48 -2.79 0.22
N LEU A 148 -14.61 -3.07 -0.45
CA LEU A 148 -15.87 -2.38 -0.20
C LEU A 148 -16.36 -2.54 1.25
N PRO A 149 -16.39 -3.75 1.87
CA PRO A 149 -16.70 -3.90 3.29
C PRO A 149 -15.82 -3.05 4.20
N SER A 150 -14.50 -3.00 3.94
CA SER A 150 -13.56 -2.18 4.72
C SER A 150 -13.87 -0.70 4.58
N PHE A 151 -14.14 -0.23 3.36
CA PHE A 151 -14.51 1.15 3.10
C PHE A 151 -15.81 1.55 3.81
N VAL A 152 -16.83 0.69 3.73
CA VAL A 152 -18.13 0.90 4.38
C VAL A 152 -17.98 0.89 5.90
N TRP A 153 -17.19 -0.04 6.44
CA TRP A 153 -16.91 -0.10 7.87
C TRP A 153 -16.27 1.19 8.37
N GLU A 154 -15.20 1.66 7.73
CA GLU A 154 -14.52 2.89 8.12
C GLU A 154 -15.43 4.12 8.00
N ALA A 155 -16.24 4.20 6.94
CA ALA A 155 -17.23 5.27 6.82
C ALA A 155 -18.26 5.23 7.97
N CYS A 156 -18.75 4.06 8.34
CA CYS A 156 -19.67 3.90 9.47
C CYS A 156 -19.03 4.34 10.78
N VAL A 157 -17.81 3.90 11.10
CA VAL A 157 -17.10 4.27 12.33
C VAL A 157 -16.94 5.79 12.42
N VAL A 158 -16.52 6.43 11.33
CA VAL A 158 -16.18 7.86 11.31
C VAL A 158 -17.42 8.77 11.33
N PHE A 159 -18.52 8.39 10.66
CA PHE A 159 -19.73 9.23 10.58
C PHE A 159 -20.76 8.92 11.67
N ILE A 160 -20.94 7.65 12.02
CA ILE A 160 -21.98 7.19 12.97
C ILE A 160 -21.43 7.19 14.39
N GLY A 161 -20.17 6.80 14.58
CA GLY A 161 -19.54 6.67 15.90
C GLY A 161 -19.66 7.92 16.79
N PRO A 162 -19.35 9.14 16.30
CA PRO A 162 -19.50 10.36 17.08
C PRO A 162 -20.95 10.68 17.47
N ARG A 163 -21.94 10.28 16.64
CA ARG A 163 -23.37 10.51 16.92
C ARG A 163 -23.86 9.57 18.01
N VAL A 164 -23.51 8.29 17.93
CA VAL A 164 -23.87 7.27 18.93
C VAL A 164 -23.26 7.62 20.29
N ALA A 165 -21.99 8.03 20.33
CA ALA A 165 -21.32 8.42 21.57
C ALA A 165 -21.89 9.69 22.23
N SER A 166 -22.65 10.50 21.49
CA SER A 166 -23.27 11.72 22.02
C SER A 166 -24.69 11.49 22.57
N ASP A 167 -25.36 10.43 22.13
CA ASP A 167 -26.75 10.11 22.49
C ASP A 167 -26.87 9.36 23.83
N ASP A 168 -25.82 8.62 24.22
CA ASP A 168 -25.77 7.81 25.45
C ASP A 168 -25.72 8.63 26.78
N GLY A 169 -25.93 9.96 26.73
CA GLY A 169 -26.08 10.83 27.92
C GLY A 169 -24.84 10.97 28.81
N GLN A 170 -23.82 10.16 28.60
CA GLN A 170 -22.57 10.14 29.32
C GLN A 170 -21.44 10.30 28.30
N THR A 171 -20.96 11.53 28.11
CA THR A 171 -19.74 11.84 27.35
C THR A 171 -18.52 11.27 28.10
N SER A 172 -18.45 9.95 28.24
CA SER A 172 -17.31 9.28 28.81
C SER A 172 -16.16 9.43 27.83
N ASN A 173 -14.98 9.82 28.33
CA ASN A 173 -13.75 9.95 27.54
C ASN A 173 -13.44 8.69 26.70
N LEU A 174 -14.02 7.54 27.08
CA LEU A 174 -14.01 6.28 26.35
C LEU A 174 -14.62 6.41 24.95
N GLY A 175 -15.83 6.94 24.75
CA GLY A 175 -16.47 7.02 23.44
C GLY A 175 -15.65 7.80 22.39
N LYS A 176 -14.91 8.83 22.84
CA LYS A 176 -13.98 9.58 21.99
C LYS A 176 -12.80 8.73 21.52
N PHE A 177 -12.30 7.83 22.37
CA PHE A 177 -11.19 6.92 22.06
C PHE A 177 -11.56 5.87 21.00
N TRP A 178 -12.81 5.39 21.04
CA TRP A 178 -13.31 4.35 20.14
C TRP A 178 -13.63 4.86 18.73
N TYR A 179 -14.15 6.09 18.62
CA TYR A 179 -14.75 6.59 17.37
C TYR A 179 -14.14 7.89 16.82
N SER A 180 -13.27 8.60 17.55
CA SER A 180 -12.83 9.93 17.12
C SER A 180 -11.73 9.89 16.07
N ALA A 181 -12.04 10.44 14.90
CA ALA A 181 -11.11 10.65 13.77
C ALA A 181 -10.17 11.86 13.95
N SER A 182 -10.48 12.75 14.90
CA SER A 182 -9.69 13.95 15.16
C SER A 182 -9.85 14.38 16.62
N THR A 183 -8.80 14.94 17.20
CA THR A 183 -8.86 15.58 18.52
C THR A 183 -8.39 17.02 18.42
N VAL A 184 -8.89 17.86 19.33
CA VAL A 184 -8.54 19.28 19.41
C VAL A 184 -7.70 19.44 20.65
N HIS A 185 -6.43 19.82 20.49
CA HIS A 185 -5.53 20.08 21.60
C HIS A 185 -4.91 21.47 21.43
N ASN A 186 -5.06 22.34 22.44
CA ASN A 186 -4.56 23.73 22.42
C ASN A 186 -4.91 24.52 21.15
N GLY A 187 -6.12 24.34 20.61
CA GLY A 187 -6.59 25.01 19.39
C GLY A 187 -6.01 24.47 18.08
N ASN A 188 -5.27 23.36 18.11
CA ASN A 188 -4.83 22.64 16.93
C ASN A 188 -5.62 21.34 16.75
N VAL A 189 -6.03 21.02 15.53
CA VAL A 189 -6.64 19.73 15.19
C VAL A 189 -5.55 18.75 14.82
N THR A 190 -5.59 17.56 15.40
CA THR A 190 -4.71 16.44 15.05
C THR A 190 -5.54 15.24 14.65
N CYS A 191 -5.16 14.54 13.57
CA CYS A 191 -5.86 13.33 13.16
C CYS A 191 -5.52 12.19 14.11
N THR A 192 -6.54 11.52 14.63
CA THR A 192 -6.41 10.34 15.49
C THR A 192 -7.04 9.14 14.82
N TYR A 193 -6.47 7.97 15.06
CA TYR A 193 -6.97 6.72 14.49
C TYR A 193 -7.97 6.09 15.46
N PRO A 194 -9.23 5.85 15.06
CA PRO A 194 -10.18 5.15 15.91
C PRO A 194 -9.66 3.75 16.25
N LEU A 195 -9.83 3.32 17.49
CA LEU A 195 -9.50 1.95 17.91
C LEU A 195 -10.21 0.90 17.07
N LEU A 196 -11.50 1.13 16.81
CA LEU A 196 -12.33 0.18 16.08
C LEU A 196 -11.80 -0.03 14.65
N SER A 197 -11.29 1.04 14.04
CA SER A 197 -10.62 1.01 12.73
C SER A 197 -9.32 0.20 12.81
N SER A 198 -8.48 0.47 13.82
CA SER A 198 -7.20 -0.22 13.99
C SER A 198 -7.38 -1.72 14.27
N ILE A 199 -8.39 -2.10 15.05
CA ILE A 199 -8.73 -3.51 15.33
C ILE A 199 -9.23 -4.21 14.06
N PHE A 200 -10.14 -3.57 13.32
CA PHE A 200 -10.67 -4.14 12.09
C PHE A 200 -9.57 -4.33 11.03
N LEU A 201 -8.74 -3.30 10.84
CA LEU A 201 -7.60 -3.35 9.94
C LEU A 201 -6.58 -4.43 10.36
N GLY A 202 -6.29 -4.53 11.66
CA GLY A 202 -5.43 -5.58 12.21
C GLY A 202 -5.97 -6.99 11.96
N ALA A 203 -7.28 -7.21 12.17
CA ALA A 203 -7.92 -8.49 11.88
C ALA A 203 -7.84 -8.84 10.39
N PHE A 204 -8.08 -7.85 9.51
CA PHE A 204 -7.93 -8.00 8.07
C PHE A 204 -6.50 -8.40 7.68
N TYR A 205 -5.49 -7.76 8.27
CA TYR A 205 -4.08 -8.09 8.06
C TYR A 205 -3.72 -9.49 8.54
N ILE A 206 -4.23 -9.93 9.69
CA ILE A 206 -3.99 -11.28 10.21
C ILE A 206 -4.56 -12.34 9.26
N ILE A 207 -5.80 -12.18 8.82
CA ILE A 207 -6.45 -13.12 7.90
C ILE A 207 -5.66 -13.23 6.60
N LEU A 208 -5.26 -12.08 6.02
CA LEU A 208 -4.47 -12.07 4.79
C LEU A 208 -3.05 -12.61 4.99
N ALA A 209 -2.40 -12.30 6.12
CA ALA A 209 -1.09 -12.83 6.44
C ALA A 209 -1.13 -14.36 6.55
N ILE A 210 -2.15 -14.93 7.22
CA ILE A 210 -2.36 -16.39 7.28
C ILE A 210 -2.53 -16.96 5.87
N TYR A 211 -3.35 -16.32 5.03
CA TYR A 211 -3.53 -16.75 3.64
C TYR A 211 -2.22 -16.74 2.85
N VAL A 212 -1.45 -15.64 2.91
CA VAL A 212 -0.17 -15.49 2.22
C VAL A 212 0.88 -16.48 2.75
N MET A 213 0.92 -16.71 4.06
CA MET A 213 1.81 -17.70 4.67
C MET A 213 1.46 -19.12 4.24
N PHE A 214 0.17 -19.46 4.19
CA PHE A 214 -0.30 -20.77 3.76
C PHE A 214 0.03 -21.02 2.29
N VAL A 215 -0.39 -20.10 1.40
CA VAL A 215 -0.17 -20.22 -0.05
C VAL A 215 1.32 -20.11 -0.39
N GLY A 216 2.04 -19.17 0.21
CA GLY A 216 3.47 -19.00 0.02
C GLY A 216 4.28 -20.19 0.55
N GLY A 217 3.90 -20.73 1.70
CA GLY A 217 4.54 -21.89 2.33
C GLY A 217 4.42 -23.16 1.52
N GLN A 218 3.23 -23.47 0.98
CA GLN A 218 3.04 -24.58 0.07
C GLN A 218 3.92 -24.49 -1.19
N MET A 219 4.24 -23.28 -1.62
CA MET A 219 5.02 -23.07 -2.83
C MET A 219 6.53 -23.10 -2.55
N LEU A 220 6.97 -22.66 -1.38
CA LEU A 220 8.37 -22.78 -0.96
C LEU A 220 8.84 -24.23 -0.91
N SER A 221 7.95 -25.18 -0.60
CA SER A 221 8.26 -26.62 -0.62
C SER A 221 8.31 -27.21 -2.04
N LEU A 222 7.59 -26.63 -3.01
CA LEU A 222 7.52 -27.10 -4.40
C LEU A 222 8.57 -26.48 -5.34
N VAL A 223 9.10 -25.29 -5.00
CA VAL A 223 9.97 -24.52 -5.90
C VAL A 223 11.45 -24.91 -5.75
N ILE A 224 12.04 -25.48 -6.80
CA ILE A 224 13.49 -25.77 -6.90
C ILE A 224 14.30 -24.50 -7.26
N ASN A 225 13.68 -23.51 -7.93
CA ASN A 225 14.37 -22.30 -8.38
C ASN A 225 14.72 -21.33 -7.22
N LYS A 226 16.02 -21.16 -6.96
CA LYS A 226 16.58 -20.30 -5.90
C LYS A 226 16.19 -18.82 -6.05
N GLY A 227 16.07 -18.31 -7.28
CA GLY A 227 15.71 -16.91 -7.55
C GLY A 227 14.23 -16.61 -7.25
N LEU A 228 13.33 -17.49 -7.68
CA LEU A 228 11.90 -17.37 -7.41
C LEU A 228 11.60 -17.55 -5.91
N ARG A 229 12.25 -18.53 -5.28
CA ARG A 229 12.17 -18.77 -3.83
C ARG A 229 12.49 -17.51 -3.02
N ARG A 230 13.55 -16.77 -3.40
CA ARG A 230 13.92 -15.50 -2.75
C ARG A 230 12.82 -14.43 -2.89
N ARG A 231 12.17 -14.32 -4.05
CA ARG A 231 11.08 -13.35 -4.27
C ARG A 231 9.86 -13.67 -3.40
N ILE A 232 9.50 -14.96 -3.30
CA ILE A 232 8.40 -15.43 -2.44
C ILE A 232 8.71 -15.14 -0.97
N TYR A 233 9.94 -15.44 -0.51
CA TYR A 233 10.37 -15.10 0.86
C TYR A 233 10.27 -13.60 1.15
N MET A 234 10.75 -12.75 0.23
CA MET A 234 10.68 -11.29 0.41
C MET A 234 9.24 -10.78 0.41
N LEU A 235 8.34 -11.38 -0.38
CA LEU A 235 6.91 -11.04 -0.40
C LEU A 235 6.17 -11.46 0.88
N ILE A 236 6.46 -12.67 1.38
CA ILE A 236 5.95 -13.14 2.67
C ILE A 236 6.44 -12.20 3.78
N PHE A 237 7.74 -11.89 3.79
CA PHE A 237 8.32 -10.97 4.77
C PHE A 237 7.71 -9.56 4.68
N ALA A 238 7.52 -9.02 3.48
CA ALA A 238 6.86 -7.74 3.26
C ALA A 238 5.37 -7.76 3.67
N THR A 239 4.71 -8.91 3.67
CA THR A 239 3.35 -9.05 4.20
C THR A 239 3.35 -9.15 5.73
N MET A 240 4.33 -9.83 6.32
CA MET A 240 4.43 -9.98 7.77
C MET A 240 4.86 -8.69 8.47
N ILE A 241 5.75 -7.89 7.86
CA ILE A 241 6.20 -6.60 8.42
C ILE A 241 5.03 -5.61 8.59
N LEU A 242 3.94 -5.83 7.87
CA LEU A 242 2.76 -4.99 7.91
C LEU A 242 1.86 -5.21 9.13
N LEU A 243 1.92 -6.38 9.79
CA LEU A 243 1.17 -6.67 11.02
C LEU A 243 1.48 -5.66 12.14
N PRO A 244 2.76 -5.32 12.41
CA PRO A 244 3.14 -4.22 13.31
C PRO A 244 2.45 -2.88 13.03
N ARG A 245 2.03 -2.59 11.80
CA ARG A 245 1.38 -1.31 11.47
C ARG A 245 0.10 -1.11 12.27
N ALA A 246 -0.77 -2.11 12.29
CA ALA A 246 -2.05 -2.03 12.99
C ALA A 246 -1.87 -1.89 14.51
N THR A 247 -0.86 -2.59 15.07
CA THR A 247 -0.54 -2.47 16.50
C THR A 247 0.05 -1.11 16.84
N LEU A 248 0.94 -0.56 16.00
CA LEU A 248 1.49 0.79 16.18
C LEU A 248 0.41 1.86 16.11
N LEU A 249 -0.55 1.73 15.19
CA LEU A 249 -1.71 2.65 15.10
C LEU A 249 -2.60 2.53 16.33
N GLY A 250 -2.91 1.32 16.81
CA GLY A 250 -3.69 1.12 18.03
C GLY A 250 -2.97 1.63 19.30
N LEU A 251 -1.65 1.45 19.39
CA LEU A 251 -0.84 1.95 20.50
C LEU A 251 -0.67 3.46 20.47
N SER A 252 -0.74 4.10 19.29
CA SER A 252 -0.64 5.56 19.17
C SER A 252 -1.69 6.29 20.00
N ILE A 253 -2.83 5.64 20.27
CA ILE A 253 -3.95 6.21 20.98
C ILE A 253 -3.65 6.35 22.48
N VAL A 254 -2.76 5.51 23.03
CA VAL A 254 -2.33 5.59 24.45
C VAL A 254 -1.51 6.86 24.72
N SER A 255 -0.79 7.36 23.72
CA SER A 255 -0.01 8.60 23.81
C SER A 255 -0.85 9.80 23.39
N TRP A 256 -0.75 10.91 24.12
CA TRP A 256 -1.55 12.09 23.77
C TRP A 256 -1.00 12.74 22.48
N PRO A 257 -1.88 13.21 21.58
CA PRO A 257 -1.47 13.87 20.35
C PRO A 257 -0.70 15.16 20.68
N GLY A 258 0.54 15.27 20.20
CA GLY A 258 1.49 16.33 20.54
C GLY A 258 2.64 15.88 21.46
N GLU A 259 2.59 14.66 21.99
CA GLU A 259 3.75 14.02 22.61
C GLU A 259 4.64 13.37 21.55
N THR A 260 5.95 13.37 21.81
CA THR A 260 6.95 12.77 20.91
C THR A 260 6.68 11.28 20.66
N ALA A 261 6.14 10.57 21.64
CA ALA A 261 5.77 9.16 21.53
C ALA A 261 4.68 8.93 20.47
N HIS A 262 3.62 9.75 20.45
CA HIS A 262 2.54 9.66 19.46
C HIS A 262 3.08 9.88 18.03
N GLU A 263 3.80 10.98 17.82
CA GLU A 263 4.38 11.32 16.51
C GLU A 263 5.36 10.24 16.03
N THR A 264 6.16 9.67 16.94
CA THR A 264 7.10 8.59 16.61
C THR A 264 6.37 7.30 16.24
N LEU A 265 5.29 6.94 16.94
CA LEU A 265 4.49 5.74 16.63
C LEU A 265 3.82 5.86 15.26
N VAL A 266 3.21 7.01 14.97
CA VAL A 266 2.55 7.27 13.68
C VAL A 266 3.58 7.28 12.54
N PHE A 267 4.73 7.93 12.74
CA PHE A 267 5.81 7.95 11.75
C PHE A 267 6.40 6.55 11.51
N THR A 268 6.61 5.77 12.57
CA THR A 268 7.11 4.39 12.45
C THR A 268 6.11 3.51 11.71
N SER A 269 4.82 3.65 12.01
CA SER A 269 3.74 2.96 11.28
C SER A 269 3.74 3.32 9.79
N PHE A 270 3.94 4.60 9.45
CA PHE A 270 4.12 5.06 8.08
C PHE A 270 5.34 4.40 7.40
N LEU A 271 6.50 4.35 8.07
CA LEU A 271 7.71 3.72 7.53
C LEU A 271 7.50 2.24 7.24
N VAL A 272 6.81 1.52 8.11
CA VAL A 272 6.48 0.10 7.92
C VAL A 272 5.71 -0.11 6.60
N LEU A 273 4.66 0.67 6.35
CA LEU A 273 3.89 0.55 5.11
C LEU A 273 4.67 1.03 3.88
N MET A 274 5.44 2.11 4.00
CA MET A 274 6.32 2.59 2.94
C MET A 274 7.28 1.49 2.48
N LEU A 275 7.96 0.85 3.43
CA LEU A 275 8.94 -0.20 3.13
C LEU A 275 8.26 -1.41 2.48
N ALA A 276 7.08 -1.81 2.97
CA ALA A 276 6.32 -2.90 2.36
C ALA A 276 5.82 -2.56 0.96
N ALA A 277 5.30 -1.35 0.74
CA ALA A 277 4.86 -0.88 -0.57
C ALA A 277 6.03 -0.78 -1.55
N MET A 278 7.17 -0.24 -1.11
CA MET A 278 8.41 -0.17 -1.90
C MET A 278 8.90 -1.57 -2.27
N ALA A 279 8.98 -2.50 -1.31
CA ALA A 279 9.34 -3.88 -1.57
C ALA A 279 8.38 -4.53 -2.57
N GLY A 280 7.07 -4.30 -2.42
CA GLY A 280 6.04 -4.71 -3.37
C GLY A 280 6.27 -4.21 -4.79
N ILE A 281 6.52 -2.91 -4.95
CA ILE A 281 6.79 -2.29 -6.26
C ILE A 281 8.06 -2.87 -6.88
N VAL A 282 9.16 -2.97 -6.11
CA VAL A 282 10.44 -3.50 -6.62
C VAL A 282 10.30 -4.98 -7.02
N ILE A 283 9.70 -5.80 -6.16
CA ILE A 283 9.63 -7.25 -6.37
C ILE A 283 8.64 -7.61 -7.49
N LEU A 284 7.49 -6.94 -7.54
CA LEU A 284 6.39 -7.32 -8.43
C LEU A 284 6.36 -6.52 -9.73
N VAL A 285 6.98 -5.34 -9.78
CA VAL A 285 6.98 -4.49 -10.98
C VAL A 285 8.37 -4.41 -11.58
N TYR A 286 9.37 -4.01 -10.79
CA TYR A 286 10.72 -3.78 -11.32
C TYR A 286 11.42 -5.07 -11.77
N PHE A 287 11.55 -6.07 -10.90
CA PHE A 287 12.27 -7.31 -11.25
C PHE A 287 11.67 -8.05 -12.44
N PRO A 288 10.34 -8.26 -12.55
CA PRO A 288 9.79 -8.99 -13.68
C PRO A 288 9.95 -8.25 -15.02
N VAL A 289 10.03 -6.92 -15.00
CA VAL A 289 10.29 -6.12 -16.20
C VAL A 289 11.76 -6.19 -16.57
N ALA A 290 12.66 -6.08 -15.60
CA ALA A 290 14.11 -6.20 -15.82
C ALA A 290 14.48 -7.59 -16.38
N ASP A 291 13.92 -8.66 -15.81
CA ASP A 291 14.13 -10.03 -16.31
C ASP A 291 13.65 -10.17 -17.77
N ALA A 292 12.52 -9.55 -18.12
CA ALA A 292 11.98 -9.63 -19.47
C ALA A 292 12.87 -8.93 -20.50
N PHE A 293 13.49 -7.79 -20.13
CA PHE A 293 14.47 -7.13 -20.98
C PHE A 293 15.75 -7.95 -21.17
N ALA A 294 16.25 -8.60 -20.10
CA ALA A 294 17.43 -9.45 -20.20
C ALA A 294 17.22 -10.64 -21.16
N ILE A 295 16.05 -11.27 -21.12
CA ILE A 295 15.72 -12.38 -22.03
C ILE A 295 15.63 -11.91 -23.48
N VAL A 296 15.07 -10.72 -23.72
CA VAL A 296 14.99 -10.13 -25.07
C VAL A 296 16.37 -9.82 -25.62
N ASP A 297 17.24 -9.22 -24.80
CA ASP A 297 18.59 -8.87 -25.20
C ASP A 297 19.39 -10.12 -25.58
N GLN A 298 19.31 -11.15 -24.74
CA GLN A 298 19.96 -12.44 -25.01
C GLN A 298 19.41 -13.12 -26.28
N GLY A 299 18.09 -13.08 -26.51
CA GLY A 299 17.50 -13.62 -27.74
C GLY A 299 17.93 -12.87 -29.01
N ASN A 300 18.15 -11.56 -28.93
CA ASN A 300 18.67 -10.78 -30.06
C ASN A 300 20.15 -11.11 -30.33
N ILE A 301 20.96 -11.30 -29.28
CA ILE A 301 22.36 -11.71 -29.41
C ILE A 301 22.46 -13.10 -30.06
N GLU A 302 21.63 -14.06 -29.63
CA GLU A 302 21.60 -15.40 -30.22
C GLU A 302 21.19 -15.36 -31.70
N MET A 303 20.18 -14.57 -32.08
CA MET A 303 19.78 -14.40 -33.49
C MET A 303 20.88 -13.76 -34.34
N GLN A 304 21.65 -12.82 -33.78
CA GLN A 304 22.73 -12.16 -34.48
C GLN A 304 23.96 -13.07 -34.65
N ALA A 305 24.27 -13.90 -33.65
CA ALA A 305 25.34 -14.89 -33.71
C ALA A 305 25.07 -16.00 -34.74
N ASP A 306 23.82 -16.49 -34.80
CA ASP A 306 23.39 -17.52 -35.77
C ASP A 306 23.47 -16.98 -37.21
N GLN A 307 23.20 -15.68 -37.40
CA GLN A 307 23.29 -15.03 -38.71
C GLN A 307 24.73 -14.78 -39.17
N GLU A 308 25.69 -14.61 -38.25
CA GLU A 308 27.13 -14.54 -38.56
C GLU A 308 27.78 -15.91 -38.78
N THR A 309 27.17 -17.01 -38.32
CA THR A 309 27.70 -18.37 -38.55
C THR A 309 27.25 -18.99 -39.87
N ILE A 310 26.22 -18.42 -40.51
CA ILE A 310 25.70 -18.87 -41.81
C ILE A 310 26.41 -18.17 -42.99
N LEU A 311 27.21 -17.14 -42.74
CA LEU A 311 27.99 -16.40 -43.73
C LEU A 311 29.46 -16.81 -43.73
#